data_AF-A0A398CRQ0-F1
#
_entry.id   AF-A0A398CRQ0-F1
#
_cell.length_a   1.000
_cell.length_b   1.000
_cell.length_c   1.000
_cell.angle_alpha   90.00
_cell.angle_beta   90.00
_cell.angle_gamma   90.00
#
_symmetry.space_group_name_H-M   'P 1'
#
loop_
_entity.id
_entity.type
_entity.pdbx_description
1 polymer ?
#
loop_
_entity_poly.entity_id
_entity_poly.type
_entity_poly.pdbx_seq_one_letter_code
_entity_poly.pdbx_strand_id
1 'polypeptide(L)'
;MNKKKAILIATVAGVIATTASVGASGILEKVSGLVRKDYQISVNGEKTSLTPVFINGQAYLPVRSAAAALGYELQFDGANKEIDLTERSKEEAADYMRMNGVIVTAQPVDNGQYRIELLGRGDSNWIILYVDDKTALTDAEGKAVAAKDLKPGMQATAEFGPVVALSYPGQSHAAKLSIGAERLIKEDVIQSVKHTDDGWQVQFGESKDGAAVPTLILNAGKETSVLTAEGQSVAFEDLKAGDRVRAYYGPIMTKSIPPISPLYYLVLLAPDNGQQIAPAEAQQFRDLAWNQLSDDQKTHLTTARNDAVVDVVSAKESGVFPSDDAQKKKLEELKAANAKLVTVTYHTDQDALLGPLTAAFSLETKEFIGYYIRK
;
A
#
# COMPACT_ATOMS: atom_id res chain seq x y z
N MET A 1 -24.34 31.12 58.68
CA MET A 1 -23.37 30.09 58.22
C MET A 1 -22.35 30.78 57.33
N ASN A 2 -21.26 31.28 57.93
CA ASN A 2 -20.31 32.19 57.26
C ASN A 2 -19.20 31.38 56.57
N LYS A 3 -19.17 31.38 55.24
CA LYS A 3 -18.08 30.78 54.45
C LYS A 3 -16.87 31.73 54.49
N LYS A 4 -15.87 31.40 55.32
CA LYS A 4 -14.55 32.04 55.28
C LYS A 4 -13.87 31.65 53.96
N LYS A 5 -13.66 32.60 53.05
CA LYS A 5 -12.82 32.41 51.85
C LYS A 5 -11.37 32.37 52.31
N ALA A 6 -10.71 31.22 52.16
CA ALA A 6 -9.28 31.09 52.42
C ALA A 6 -8.52 31.80 51.28
N ILE A 7 -7.79 32.87 51.62
CA ILE A 7 -6.87 33.55 50.71
C ILE A 7 -5.57 32.76 50.74
N LEU A 8 -5.28 32.03 49.66
CA LEU A 8 -4.02 31.33 49.48
C LEU A 8 -2.99 32.35 48.95
N ILE A 9 -2.06 32.76 49.81
CA ILE A 9 -0.92 33.61 49.43
C ILE A 9 0.09 32.68 48.75
N ALA A 10 0.25 32.81 47.43
CA ALA A 10 1.27 32.08 46.68
C ALA A 10 2.42 33.03 46.35
N THR A 11 3.61 32.74 46.89
CA THR A 11 4.84 33.43 46.51
C THR A 11 5.27 32.94 45.13
N VAL A 12 5.23 33.81 44.12
CA VAL A 12 5.78 33.52 42.80
C VAL A 12 7.20 34.08 42.75
N ALA A 13 8.20 33.22 42.62
CA ALA A 13 9.58 33.65 42.38
C ALA A 13 9.76 33.88 40.87
N GLY A 14 9.85 35.15 40.46
CA GLY A 14 10.16 35.54 39.08
C GLY A 14 11.02 36.81 39.09
N VAL A 15 12.19 36.73 38.49
CA VAL A 15 13.16 37.84 38.40
C VAL A 15 12.66 38.82 37.32
N ILE A 16 12.41 40.07 37.70
CA ILE A 16 12.18 41.17 36.76
C ILE A 16 13.37 42.13 36.90
N ALA A 17 14.10 42.33 35.80
CA ALA A 17 15.24 43.23 35.76
C ALA A 17 14.78 44.67 35.47
N THR A 18 15.03 45.60 36.38
CA THR A 18 15.10 47.04 36.10
C THR A 18 16.37 47.63 36.71
N THR A 19 16.97 48.58 36.00
CA THR A 19 18.36 48.99 36.11
C THR A 19 18.72 49.83 37.35
N ALA A 20 19.80 49.39 38.02
CA ALA A 20 20.91 50.10 38.68
C ALA A 20 20.67 51.00 39.92
N SER A 21 21.11 50.51 41.09
CA SER A 21 22.29 51.07 41.80
C SER A 21 22.86 50.12 42.87
N VAL A 22 24.18 50.01 42.86
CA VAL A 22 25.15 49.24 43.64
C VAL A 22 24.77 48.90 45.10
N GLY A 23 24.68 47.59 45.39
CA GLY A 23 24.65 46.99 46.72
C GLY A 23 24.37 45.49 46.60
N ALA A 24 25.21 44.64 47.19
CA ALA A 24 25.15 43.17 47.08
C ALA A 24 23.94 42.53 47.80
N SER A 25 22.73 42.90 47.37
CA SER A 25 21.44 42.29 47.76
C SER A 25 20.40 42.31 46.61
N GLY A 26 20.76 42.77 45.41
CA GLY A 26 19.80 43.15 44.36
C GLY A 26 19.55 42.15 43.22
N ILE A 27 19.74 40.84 43.41
CA ILE A 27 19.41 39.85 42.35
C ILE A 27 17.96 39.32 42.50
N LEU A 28 17.42 39.35 43.72
CA LEU A 28 16.14 38.74 44.05
C LEU A 28 15.27 39.76 44.78
N GLU A 29 14.22 40.22 44.10
CA GLU A 29 13.14 40.95 44.75
C GLU A 29 12.04 39.99 45.16
N LYS A 30 11.65 40.04 46.44
CA LYS A 30 10.52 39.27 46.92
C LYS A 30 9.23 39.97 46.47
N VAL A 31 8.63 39.44 45.41
CA VAL A 31 7.28 39.84 44.99
C VAL A 31 6.22 39.00 45.72
N SER A 32 5.15 39.65 46.16
CA SER A 32 3.97 38.97 46.75
C SER A 32 2.74 39.31 45.91
N GLY A 33 1.94 38.29 45.59
CA GLY A 33 0.76 38.45 44.74
C GLY A 33 -0.41 37.62 45.22
N LEU A 34 -1.58 37.93 44.66
CA LEU A 34 -2.83 37.21 44.92
C LEU A 34 -3.17 36.30 43.75
N VAL A 35 -3.34 35.01 44.00
CA VAL A 35 -3.86 34.07 43.00
C VAL A 35 -5.35 34.34 42.78
N ARG A 36 -5.75 34.67 41.55
CA ARG A 36 -7.12 35.05 41.21
C ARG A 36 -7.80 34.01 40.33
N LYS A 37 -8.39 32.99 40.98
CA LYS A 37 -9.14 31.89 40.33
C LYS A 37 -10.49 32.32 39.72
N ASP A 38 -10.91 33.54 39.99
CA ASP A 38 -12.14 34.14 39.47
C ASP A 38 -11.99 34.67 38.03
N TYR A 39 -10.77 34.75 37.49
CA TYR A 39 -10.55 35.09 36.09
C TYR A 39 -10.42 33.86 35.21
N GLN A 40 -10.93 33.98 34.00
CA GLN A 40 -10.78 33.01 32.94
C GLN A 40 -9.84 33.56 31.88
N ILE A 41 -8.82 32.78 31.52
CA ILE A 41 -7.88 33.12 30.45
C ILE A 41 -8.21 32.26 29.24
N SER A 42 -8.37 32.90 28.08
CA SER A 42 -8.60 32.22 26.80
C SER A 42 -7.57 32.64 25.77
N VAL A 43 -7.16 31.70 24.90
CA VAL A 43 -6.32 31.96 23.73
C VAL A 43 -7.13 31.58 22.50
N ASN A 44 -7.26 32.47 21.53
CA ASN A 44 -8.07 32.25 20.31
C ASN A 44 -9.52 31.80 20.59
N GLY A 45 -10.11 32.25 21.70
CA GLY A 45 -11.47 31.87 22.12
C GLY A 45 -11.57 30.55 22.89
N GLU A 46 -10.50 29.75 22.97
CA GLU A 46 -10.47 28.53 23.77
C GLU A 46 -10.08 28.79 25.22
N LYS A 47 -10.80 28.18 26.16
CA LYS A 47 -10.54 28.32 27.60
C LYS A 47 -9.27 27.54 27.97
N THR A 48 -8.39 28.19 28.72
CA THR A 48 -7.16 27.58 29.26
C THR A 48 -7.32 27.23 30.74
N SER A 49 -6.41 26.41 31.27
CA SER A 49 -6.29 26.14 32.72
C SER A 49 -5.44 27.19 33.47
N LEU A 50 -5.02 28.26 32.78
CA LEU A 50 -4.14 29.28 33.33
C LEU A 50 -4.83 30.07 34.44
N THR A 51 -4.13 30.24 35.56
CA THR A 51 -4.60 31.05 36.69
C THR A 51 -3.64 32.23 36.91
N PRO A 52 -4.10 33.49 36.81
CA PRO A 52 -3.24 34.65 37.00
C PRO A 52 -2.92 34.91 38.47
N VAL A 53 -1.71 35.44 38.70
CA VAL A 53 -1.30 36.04 39.96
C VAL A 53 -1.25 37.55 39.78
N PHE A 54 -1.98 38.28 40.61
CA PHE A 54 -2.01 39.74 40.55
C PHE A 54 -0.96 40.33 41.49
N ILE A 55 -0.09 41.17 40.94
CA ILE A 55 0.91 41.95 41.67
C ILE A 55 0.71 43.40 41.25
N ASN A 56 0.47 44.30 42.22
CA ASN A 56 0.23 45.74 41.98
C ASN A 56 -0.84 46.04 40.90
N GLY A 57 -1.90 45.23 40.86
CA GLY A 57 -3.01 45.40 39.91
C GLY A 57 -2.75 44.82 38.51
N GLN A 58 -1.56 44.28 38.24
CA GLN A 58 -1.22 43.63 36.97
C GLN A 58 -1.30 42.10 37.10
N ALA A 59 -1.83 41.44 36.07
CA ALA A 59 -1.94 39.99 36.00
C ALA A 59 -0.66 39.38 35.42
N TYR A 60 -0.06 38.44 36.14
CA TYR A 60 1.10 37.67 35.71
C TYR A 60 0.71 36.21 35.52
N LEU A 61 1.24 35.58 34.48
CA LEU A 61 0.99 34.17 34.15
C LEU A 61 2.31 33.39 34.16
N PRO A 62 2.28 32.09 34.55
CA PRO A 62 3.46 31.23 34.44
C PRO A 62 3.92 31.13 32.99
N VAL A 63 5.12 31.65 32.70
CA VAL A 63 5.65 31.78 31.34
C VAL A 63 5.64 30.46 30.55
N ARG A 64 5.98 29.33 31.18
CA ARG A 64 5.95 28.00 30.54
C ARG A 64 4.54 27.62 30.09
N SER A 65 3.55 27.79 30.95
CA SER A 65 2.16 27.42 30.66
C SER A 65 1.53 28.40 29.66
N ALA A 66 1.86 29.68 29.76
CA ALA A 66 1.41 30.71 28.83
C ALA A 66 2.00 30.49 27.43
N ALA A 67 3.32 30.26 27.34
CA ALA A 67 3.99 29.88 26.09
C ALA A 67 3.36 28.63 25.48
N ALA A 68 3.08 27.61 26.30
CA ALA A 68 2.45 26.39 25.82
C ALA A 68 1.06 26.62 25.22
N ALA A 69 0.25 27.49 25.85
CA ALA A 69 -1.06 27.88 25.37
C ALA A 69 -1.01 28.76 24.10
N LEU A 70 0.08 29.49 23.91
CA LEU A 70 0.33 30.34 22.75
C LEU A 70 1.01 29.58 21.59
N GLY A 71 1.28 28.27 21.73
CA GLY A 71 1.91 27.47 20.68
C GLY A 71 3.43 27.52 20.66
N TYR A 72 4.07 27.88 21.76
CA TYR A 72 5.54 27.89 21.90
C TYR A 72 6.00 26.73 22.80
N GLU A 73 7.28 26.38 22.67
CA GLU A 73 8.02 25.56 23.63
C GLU A 73 9.03 26.44 24.37
N LEU A 74 9.21 26.16 25.67
CA LEU A 74 10.10 26.92 26.54
C LEU A 74 11.30 26.06 26.95
N GLN A 75 12.49 26.47 26.55
CA GLN A 75 13.75 25.93 27.01
C GLN A 75 14.41 26.89 28.00
N PHE A 76 14.98 26.35 29.08
CA PHE A 76 15.72 27.13 30.06
C PHE A 76 17.18 26.71 30.03
N ASP A 77 18.05 27.63 29.66
CA ASP A 77 19.50 27.46 29.78
C ASP A 77 19.96 27.98 31.14
N GLY A 78 20.24 27.06 32.06
CA GLY A 78 20.72 27.38 33.40
C GLY A 78 22.13 27.97 33.43
N ALA A 79 22.97 27.71 32.43
CA ALA A 79 24.33 28.22 32.35
C ALA A 79 24.33 29.69 31.91
N ASN A 80 23.51 30.02 30.91
CA ASN A 80 23.40 31.37 30.36
C ASN A 80 22.29 32.21 31.03
N LYS A 81 21.49 31.61 31.93
CA LYS A 81 20.32 32.23 32.58
C LYS A 81 19.31 32.75 31.55
N GLU A 82 19.13 32.00 30.48
CA GLU A 82 18.30 32.36 29.34
C GLU A 82 17.03 31.50 29.32
N ILE A 83 15.92 32.14 28.99
CA ILE A 83 14.66 31.46 28.69
C ILE A 83 14.41 31.69 27.21
N ASP A 84 14.51 30.63 26.42
CA ASP A 84 14.20 30.68 25.00
C ASP A 84 12.77 30.17 24.76
N LEU A 85 12.07 30.88 23.88
CA LEU A 85 10.70 30.58 23.46
C LEU A 85 10.72 30.34 21.96
N THR A 86 10.82 29.08 21.58
CA THR A 86 10.75 28.68 20.18
C THR A 86 9.28 28.45 19.83
N GLU A 87 8.80 29.03 18.72
CA GLU A 87 7.49 28.65 18.19
C GLU A 87 7.51 27.14 17.98
N ARG A 88 6.54 26.40 18.54
CA ARG A 88 6.40 25.02 18.11
C ARG A 88 6.09 25.13 16.64
N SER A 89 7.01 24.65 15.81
CA SER A 89 6.72 24.49 14.39
C SER A 89 5.39 23.79 14.33
N LYS A 90 4.37 24.54 13.90
CA LYS A 90 3.34 23.91 13.12
C LYS A 90 4.11 23.42 11.90
N GLU A 91 4.65 22.21 11.99
CA GLU A 91 4.23 21.26 10.98
C GLU A 91 2.71 21.39 11.03
N GLU A 92 2.17 22.29 10.20
CA GLU A 92 0.89 22.04 9.60
C GLU A 92 0.98 20.56 9.30
N ALA A 93 0.21 19.75 10.01
CA ALA A 93 -0.05 18.42 9.54
C ALA A 93 -0.60 18.69 8.15
N ALA A 94 0.29 18.66 7.14
CA ALA A 94 -0.10 18.75 5.76
C ALA A 94 -1.22 17.74 5.68
N ASP A 95 -2.37 18.17 5.17
CA ASP A 95 -3.60 17.40 5.23
C ASP A 95 -3.44 16.20 4.29
N TYR A 96 -2.63 15.24 4.74
CA TYR A 96 -2.17 14.13 3.96
C TYR A 96 -3.28 13.11 4.00
N MET A 97 -3.71 12.74 2.81
CA MET A 97 -4.53 11.55 2.66
C MET A 97 -3.65 10.35 2.95
N ARG A 98 -4.22 9.39 3.68
CA ARG A 98 -3.56 8.14 4.03
C ARG A 98 -4.25 6.98 3.33
N MET A 99 -3.45 6.14 2.67
CA MET A 99 -3.94 4.93 2.02
C MET A 99 -3.11 3.73 2.45
N ASN A 100 -3.80 2.65 2.83
CA ASN A 100 -3.18 1.35 3.05
C ASN A 100 -3.49 0.46 1.84
N GLY A 101 -2.50 -0.24 1.32
CA GLY A 101 -2.67 -1.07 0.14
C GLY A 101 -1.55 -2.05 -0.11
N VAL A 102 -1.61 -2.68 -1.27
CA VAL A 102 -0.55 -3.52 -1.84
C VAL A 102 -0.03 -2.86 -3.12
N ILE A 103 1.29 -2.84 -3.26
CA ILE A 103 1.95 -2.39 -4.49
C ILE A 103 1.65 -3.43 -5.57
N VAL A 104 1.01 -3.02 -6.67
CA VAL A 104 0.73 -3.92 -7.81
C VAL A 104 1.71 -3.74 -8.95
N THR A 105 2.27 -2.54 -9.08
CA THR A 105 3.31 -2.18 -10.05
C THR A 105 4.33 -1.29 -9.36
N ALA A 106 5.62 -1.51 -9.63
CA ALA A 106 6.70 -0.61 -9.27
C ALA A 106 7.70 -0.54 -10.43
N GLN A 107 7.87 0.64 -11.01
CA GLN A 107 8.71 0.83 -12.19
C GLN A 107 9.59 2.06 -12.04
N PRO A 108 10.88 1.98 -12.40
CA PRO A 108 11.71 3.16 -12.50
C PRO A 108 11.18 4.09 -13.60
N VAL A 109 11.26 5.38 -13.35
CA VAL A 109 11.03 6.46 -14.31
C VAL A 109 12.37 7.22 -14.46
N ASP A 110 12.33 8.44 -14.98
CA ASP A 110 13.51 9.27 -15.14
C ASP A 110 14.04 9.76 -13.77
N ASN A 111 15.34 10.07 -13.73
CA ASN A 111 16.01 10.71 -12.59
C ASN A 111 15.90 9.97 -11.25
N GLY A 112 15.77 8.64 -11.26
CA GLY A 112 15.72 7.83 -10.04
C GLY A 112 14.37 7.85 -9.31
N GLN A 113 13.36 8.47 -9.91
CA GLN A 113 11.97 8.39 -9.45
C GLN A 113 11.37 7.01 -9.78
N TYR A 114 10.49 6.53 -8.92
CA TYR A 114 9.72 5.31 -9.12
C TYR A 114 8.24 5.64 -9.20
N ARG A 115 7.57 5.10 -10.23
CA ARG A 115 6.12 5.11 -10.33
C ARG A 115 5.62 3.81 -9.72
N ILE A 116 4.81 3.91 -8.67
CA ILE A 116 4.11 2.79 -8.08
C ILE A 116 2.61 2.90 -8.27
N GLU A 117 1.95 1.76 -8.40
CA GLU A 117 0.50 1.67 -8.34
C GLU A 117 0.12 0.95 -7.05
N LEU A 118 -0.71 1.60 -6.24
CA LEU A 118 -1.14 1.10 -4.95
C LEU A 118 -2.64 0.79 -5.02
N LEU A 119 -3.00 -0.46 -4.73
CA LEU A 119 -4.39 -0.88 -4.56
C LEU A 119 -4.71 -1.10 -3.08
N GLY A 120 -5.78 -0.46 -2.61
CA GLY A 120 -6.18 -0.42 -1.21
C GLY A 120 -7.62 -0.87 -1.01
N ARG A 121 -8.30 -0.26 -0.05
CA ARG A 121 -9.69 -0.58 0.31
C ARG A 121 -10.56 0.67 0.35
N GLY A 122 -11.88 0.49 0.27
CA GLY A 122 -12.86 1.58 0.30
C GLY A 122 -12.96 2.33 -1.03
N ASP A 123 -13.52 3.54 -1.00
CA ASP A 123 -13.89 4.27 -2.22
C ASP A 123 -12.69 4.89 -2.97
N SER A 124 -11.59 5.16 -2.24
CA SER A 124 -10.32 5.67 -2.79
C SER A 124 -9.24 4.58 -2.73
N ASN A 125 -9.50 3.48 -3.42
CA ASN A 125 -8.72 2.24 -3.35
C ASN A 125 -7.71 2.07 -4.49
N TRP A 126 -7.50 3.06 -5.36
CA TRP A 126 -6.48 3.02 -6.40
C TRP A 126 -5.82 4.38 -6.58
N ILE A 127 -4.48 4.40 -6.45
CA ILE A 127 -3.67 5.60 -6.66
C ILE A 127 -2.35 5.25 -7.33
N ILE A 128 -1.89 6.15 -8.20
CA ILE A 128 -0.52 6.17 -8.70
C ILE A 128 0.29 7.14 -7.84
N LEU A 129 1.41 6.66 -7.30
CA LEU A 129 2.32 7.48 -6.53
C LEU A 129 3.70 7.54 -7.18
N TYR A 130 4.27 8.74 -7.18
CA TYR A 130 5.65 8.98 -7.52
C TYR A 130 6.47 9.03 -6.24
N VAL A 131 7.51 8.19 -6.20
CA VAL A 131 8.43 8.03 -5.07
C VAL A 131 9.83 8.44 -5.51
N ASP A 132 10.44 9.39 -4.81
CA ASP A 132 11.77 9.90 -5.12
C ASP A 132 12.54 10.28 -3.84
N ASP A 133 13.62 11.05 -3.98
CA ASP A 133 14.49 11.49 -2.88
C ASP A 133 13.78 12.41 -1.86
N LYS A 134 12.60 12.94 -2.19
CA LYS A 134 11.76 13.73 -1.28
C LYS A 134 10.73 12.90 -0.53
N THR A 135 10.58 11.62 -0.85
CA THR A 135 9.68 10.72 -0.14
C THR A 135 10.37 10.16 1.11
N ALA A 136 9.70 10.28 2.27
CA ALA A 136 10.11 9.55 3.46
C ALA A 136 9.77 8.05 3.29
N LEU A 137 10.69 7.29 2.69
CA LEU A 137 10.52 5.86 2.41
C LEU A 137 11.16 5.01 3.51
N THR A 138 10.32 4.30 4.29
CA THR A 138 10.76 3.47 5.42
C THR A 138 10.12 2.08 5.39
N ASP A 139 10.66 1.14 6.16
CA ASP A 139 9.96 -0.09 6.55
C ASP A 139 9.05 0.15 7.77
N ALA A 140 8.48 -0.93 8.31
CA ALA A 140 7.57 -0.93 9.46
C ALA A 140 8.28 -0.54 10.77
N GLU A 141 9.60 -0.72 10.84
CA GLU A 141 10.45 -0.35 11.97
C GLU A 141 11.02 1.07 11.84
N GLY A 142 10.73 1.77 10.74
CA GLY A 142 11.16 3.14 10.47
C GLY A 142 12.56 3.25 9.85
N LYS A 143 13.16 2.13 9.42
CA LYS A 143 14.45 2.13 8.73
C LYS A 143 14.25 2.46 7.26
N ALA A 144 15.19 3.24 6.70
CA ALA A 144 15.14 3.67 5.30
C ALA A 144 15.18 2.47 4.32
N VAL A 145 14.33 2.55 3.28
CA VAL A 145 14.26 1.59 2.17
C VAL A 145 14.64 2.29 0.87
N ALA A 146 15.35 1.63 -0.04
CA ALA A 146 15.67 2.22 -1.34
C ALA A 146 14.49 2.05 -2.31
N ALA A 147 14.20 3.07 -3.13
CA ALA A 147 13.07 3.03 -4.07
C ALA A 147 13.17 1.88 -5.08
N LYS A 148 14.39 1.47 -5.45
CA LYS A 148 14.65 0.29 -6.30
C LYS A 148 14.27 -1.05 -5.70
N ASP A 149 14.11 -1.11 -4.38
CA ASP A 149 13.72 -2.32 -3.67
C ASP A 149 12.19 -2.48 -3.62
N LEU A 150 11.44 -1.45 -4.06
CA LEU A 150 9.99 -1.50 -4.21
C LEU A 150 9.64 -2.50 -5.31
N LYS A 151 8.74 -3.42 -4.98
CA LYS A 151 8.29 -4.47 -5.90
C LYS A 151 6.82 -4.83 -5.65
N PRO A 152 6.13 -5.42 -6.64
CA PRO A 152 4.78 -5.92 -6.45
C PRO A 152 4.67 -6.86 -5.24
N GLY A 153 3.53 -6.81 -4.54
CA GLY A 153 3.25 -7.66 -3.38
C GLY A 153 3.67 -7.06 -2.04
N MET A 154 4.50 -6.02 -2.03
CA MET A 154 4.78 -5.26 -0.80
C MET A 154 3.51 -4.56 -0.31
N GLN A 155 3.13 -4.79 0.93
CA GLN A 155 2.13 -3.96 1.60
C GLN A 155 2.71 -2.58 1.85
N ALA A 156 1.93 -1.52 1.69
CA ALA A 156 2.38 -0.17 1.93
C ALA A 156 1.30 0.69 2.60
N THR A 157 1.76 1.59 3.46
CA THR A 157 0.99 2.75 3.93
C THR A 157 1.57 3.99 3.26
N ALA A 158 0.78 4.66 2.44
CA ALA A 158 1.17 5.89 1.78
C ALA A 158 0.49 7.10 2.44
N GLU A 159 1.23 8.19 2.56
CA GLU A 159 0.73 9.52 2.91
C GLU A 159 1.09 10.47 1.76
N PHE A 160 0.10 11.19 1.23
CA PHE A 160 0.25 12.04 0.05
C PHE A 160 -0.69 13.24 0.12
N GLY A 161 -0.34 14.32 -0.58
CA GLY A 161 -1.08 15.57 -0.55
C GLY A 161 -2.55 15.42 -0.98
N PRO A 162 -3.46 16.29 -0.47
CA PRO A 162 -4.88 16.22 -0.79
C PRO A 162 -5.18 16.65 -2.23
N VAL A 163 -4.25 17.41 -2.85
CA VAL A 163 -4.30 17.78 -4.26
C VAL A 163 -3.86 16.59 -5.10
N VAL A 164 -4.80 15.73 -5.44
CA VAL A 164 -4.62 14.70 -6.48
C VAL A 164 -5.00 15.27 -7.85
N ALA A 165 -4.33 14.82 -8.90
CA ALA A 165 -4.76 15.12 -10.27
C ALA A 165 -6.21 14.63 -10.46
N LEU A 166 -7.05 15.39 -11.19
CA LEU A 166 -8.46 15.06 -11.47
C LEU A 166 -8.64 13.85 -12.42
N SER A 167 -7.64 12.96 -12.51
CA SER A 167 -7.70 11.71 -13.25
C SER A 167 -8.15 10.56 -12.36
N TYR A 168 -8.71 9.52 -12.98
CA TYR A 168 -8.85 8.21 -12.35
C TYR A 168 -7.91 7.22 -13.05
N PRO A 169 -6.98 6.57 -12.32
CA PRO A 169 -6.71 6.76 -10.91
C PRO A 169 -6.13 8.15 -10.60
N GLY A 170 -6.30 8.57 -9.34
CA GLY A 170 -5.63 9.75 -8.84
C GLY A 170 -4.12 9.57 -8.93
N GLN A 171 -3.40 10.67 -9.14
CA GLN A 171 -1.94 10.68 -9.16
C GLN A 171 -1.44 11.72 -8.17
N SER A 172 -0.39 11.37 -7.42
CA SER A 172 0.25 12.28 -6.47
C SER A 172 1.72 11.92 -6.23
N HIS A 173 2.44 12.83 -5.58
CA HIS A 173 3.75 12.53 -5.00
C HIS A 173 3.57 11.95 -3.61
N ALA A 174 4.32 10.90 -3.28
CA ALA A 174 4.30 10.32 -1.95
C ALA A 174 5.14 11.17 -0.99
N ALA A 175 4.50 11.79 0.00
CA ALA A 175 5.22 12.47 1.07
C ALA A 175 5.91 11.44 1.98
N LYS A 176 5.20 10.35 2.29
CA LYS A 176 5.73 9.23 3.06
C LYS A 176 5.20 7.91 2.51
N LEU A 177 6.06 6.91 2.51
CA LEU A 177 5.70 5.55 2.14
C LEU A 177 6.34 4.59 3.15
N SER A 178 5.52 3.91 3.94
CA SER A 178 5.97 2.90 4.89
C SER A 178 5.65 1.50 4.36
N ILE A 179 6.68 0.72 4.07
CA ILE A 179 6.61 -0.64 3.55
C ILE A 179 6.39 -1.62 4.71
N GLY A 180 5.42 -2.51 4.53
CA GLY A 180 5.06 -3.56 5.48
C GLY A 180 5.40 -4.94 4.96
N ALA A 181 4.63 -5.93 5.41
CA ALA A 181 4.83 -7.33 5.05
C ALA A 181 4.73 -7.55 3.52
N GLU A 182 5.62 -8.39 3.01
CA GLU A 182 5.55 -8.89 1.64
C GLU A 182 4.48 -9.98 1.54
N ARG A 183 3.61 -9.85 0.53
CA ARG A 183 2.57 -10.83 0.19
C ARG A 183 3.05 -11.71 -0.94
N LEU A 184 2.73 -13.00 -0.84
CA LEU A 184 2.90 -13.91 -1.96
C LEU A 184 1.87 -13.57 -3.02
N ILE A 185 2.27 -13.73 -4.29
CA ILE A 185 1.44 -13.43 -5.45
C ILE A 185 1.14 -14.73 -6.18
N LYS A 186 -0.12 -14.98 -6.49
CA LYS A 186 -0.52 -16.03 -7.42
C LYS A 186 -1.45 -15.46 -8.47
N GLU A 187 -1.02 -15.51 -9.73
CA GLU A 187 -1.88 -15.27 -10.87
C GLU A 187 -2.35 -16.61 -11.44
N ASP A 188 -3.66 -16.81 -11.47
CA ASP A 188 -4.25 -18.06 -11.93
C ASP A 188 -5.74 -17.88 -12.23
N VAL A 189 -6.34 -18.91 -12.81
CA VAL A 189 -7.78 -19.08 -12.96
C VAL A 189 -8.35 -19.68 -11.68
N ILE A 190 -9.43 -19.09 -11.16
CA ILE A 190 -10.14 -19.65 -10.00
C ILE A 190 -10.67 -21.05 -10.34
N GLN A 191 -10.34 -22.03 -9.51
CA GLN A 191 -10.91 -23.38 -9.62
C GLN A 191 -12.31 -23.44 -9.00
N SER A 192 -12.47 -22.88 -7.80
CA SER A 192 -13.79 -22.70 -7.17
C SER A 192 -13.78 -21.60 -6.12
N VAL A 193 -14.95 -21.02 -5.87
CA VAL A 193 -15.21 -20.09 -4.77
C VAL A 193 -16.30 -20.68 -3.88
N LYS A 194 -16.11 -20.66 -2.56
CA LYS A 194 -17.07 -21.21 -1.59
C LYS A 194 -17.32 -20.24 -0.46
N HIS A 195 -18.58 -20.01 -0.13
CA HIS A 195 -18.94 -19.32 1.10
C HIS A 195 -18.78 -20.26 2.30
N THR A 196 -18.29 -19.74 3.42
CA THR A 196 -18.11 -20.45 4.69
C THR A 196 -18.69 -19.62 5.83
N ASP A 197 -18.78 -20.19 7.03
CA ASP A 197 -19.27 -19.46 8.22
C ASP A 197 -18.38 -18.24 8.57
N ASP A 198 -17.10 -18.29 8.22
CA ASP A 198 -16.09 -17.27 8.52
C ASP A 198 -15.75 -16.35 7.33
N GLY A 199 -16.49 -16.46 6.21
CA GLY A 199 -16.31 -15.64 5.01
C GLY A 199 -16.30 -16.46 3.73
N TRP A 200 -15.20 -16.39 2.98
CA TRP A 200 -15.08 -17.01 1.66
C TRP A 200 -13.80 -17.82 1.52
N GLN A 201 -13.81 -18.81 0.64
CA GLN A 201 -12.64 -19.56 0.22
C GLN A 201 -12.48 -19.47 -1.29
N VAL A 202 -11.31 -19.02 -1.73
CA VAL A 202 -10.88 -19.06 -3.13
C VAL A 202 -9.91 -20.21 -3.29
N GLN A 203 -10.23 -21.17 -4.16
CA GLN A 203 -9.45 -22.37 -4.36
C GLN A 203 -8.76 -22.31 -5.72
N PHE A 204 -7.46 -22.65 -5.72
CA PHE A 204 -6.66 -22.84 -6.92
C PHE A 204 -6.19 -24.29 -6.98
N GLY A 205 -6.00 -24.80 -8.19
CA GLY A 205 -5.48 -26.14 -8.38
C GLY A 205 -5.74 -26.71 -9.76
N GLU A 206 -5.62 -28.03 -9.83
CA GLU A 206 -5.64 -28.80 -11.08
C GLU A 206 -7.01 -29.42 -11.31
N SER A 207 -7.37 -29.66 -12.56
CA SER A 207 -8.48 -30.57 -12.87
C SER A 207 -7.92 -31.92 -13.31
N LYS A 208 -8.21 -32.98 -12.56
CA LYS A 208 -7.83 -34.36 -12.91
C LYS A 208 -9.07 -35.20 -13.11
N ASP A 209 -9.18 -35.84 -14.27
CA ASP A 209 -10.32 -36.69 -14.63
C ASP A 209 -11.70 -36.01 -14.46
N GLY A 210 -11.75 -34.70 -14.71
CA GLY A 210 -12.96 -33.87 -14.53
C GLY A 210 -13.26 -33.46 -13.09
N ALA A 211 -12.43 -33.86 -12.12
CA ALA A 211 -12.53 -33.46 -10.72
C ALA A 211 -11.55 -32.34 -10.37
N ALA A 212 -12.02 -31.35 -9.62
CA ALA A 212 -11.20 -30.29 -9.06
C ALA A 212 -10.31 -30.83 -7.92
N VAL A 213 -9.00 -30.73 -8.08
CA VAL A 213 -7.99 -31.06 -7.07
C VAL A 213 -7.34 -29.75 -6.61
N PRO A 214 -7.73 -29.19 -5.45
CA PRO A 214 -7.17 -27.94 -4.97
C PRO A 214 -5.71 -28.17 -4.54
N THR A 215 -4.84 -27.24 -4.92
CA THR A 215 -3.42 -27.18 -4.52
C THR A 215 -3.14 -25.99 -3.61
N LEU A 216 -4.05 -25.02 -3.54
CA LEU A 216 -4.00 -23.89 -2.62
C LEU A 216 -5.42 -23.45 -2.26
N ILE A 217 -5.66 -23.22 -0.97
CA ILE A 217 -6.90 -22.62 -0.48
C ILE A 217 -6.59 -21.29 0.19
N LEU A 218 -7.23 -20.22 -0.26
CA LEU A 218 -7.09 -18.90 0.30
C LEU A 218 -8.38 -18.51 1.04
N ASN A 219 -8.27 -18.31 2.35
CA ASN A 219 -9.38 -17.89 3.19
C ASN A 219 -9.50 -16.36 3.16
N ALA A 220 -10.66 -15.88 2.76
CA ALA A 220 -11.02 -14.48 2.73
C ALA A 220 -12.03 -14.15 3.84
N GLY A 221 -11.85 -12.99 4.46
CA GLY A 221 -12.73 -12.49 5.52
C GLY A 221 -13.03 -11.01 5.36
N LYS A 222 -13.46 -10.36 6.45
CA LYS A 222 -13.80 -8.91 6.48
C LYS A 222 -12.63 -8.00 6.06
N GLU A 223 -11.41 -8.50 6.22
CA GLU A 223 -10.18 -7.80 5.87
C GLU A 223 -9.72 -8.10 4.42
N THR A 224 -10.49 -8.85 3.63
CA THR A 224 -10.12 -9.13 2.25
C THR A 224 -10.77 -8.12 1.32
N SER A 225 -10.03 -7.61 0.34
CA SER A 225 -10.56 -6.75 -0.71
C SER A 225 -10.52 -7.45 -2.05
N VAL A 226 -11.66 -7.48 -2.72
CA VAL A 226 -11.79 -7.99 -4.09
C VAL A 226 -12.04 -6.79 -5.00
N LEU A 227 -11.20 -6.63 -6.00
CA LEU A 227 -11.11 -5.43 -6.82
C LEU A 227 -10.93 -5.84 -8.29
N THR A 228 -11.28 -4.99 -9.25
CA THR A 228 -10.77 -5.11 -10.62
C THR A 228 -9.32 -4.58 -10.69
N ALA A 229 -8.66 -4.75 -11.84
CA ALA A 229 -7.34 -4.15 -12.08
C ALA A 229 -7.35 -2.62 -11.97
N GLU A 230 -8.51 -1.99 -12.21
CA GLU A 230 -8.77 -0.56 -12.08
C GLU A 230 -9.25 -0.18 -10.67
N GLY A 231 -9.12 -1.08 -9.70
CA GLY A 231 -9.51 -0.81 -8.31
C GLY A 231 -11.02 -0.81 -8.05
N GLN A 232 -11.89 -1.15 -8.99
CA GLN A 232 -13.33 -1.17 -8.70
C GLN A 232 -13.67 -2.33 -7.78
N SER A 233 -14.44 -2.12 -6.71
CA SER A 233 -14.83 -3.23 -5.83
C SER A 233 -15.70 -4.25 -6.53
N VAL A 234 -15.41 -5.53 -6.29
CA VAL A 234 -16.15 -6.69 -6.82
C VAL A 234 -16.72 -7.48 -5.65
N ALA A 235 -17.97 -7.94 -5.76
CA ALA A 235 -18.57 -8.79 -4.74
C ALA A 235 -18.01 -10.22 -4.85
N PHE A 236 -17.86 -10.93 -3.73
CA PHE A 236 -17.39 -12.33 -3.78
C PHE A 236 -18.38 -13.24 -4.51
N GLU A 237 -19.66 -12.90 -4.47
CA GLU A 237 -20.75 -13.58 -5.16
C GLU A 237 -20.64 -13.49 -6.69
N ASP A 238 -19.94 -12.47 -7.19
CA ASP A 238 -19.71 -12.30 -8.63
C ASP A 238 -18.51 -13.12 -9.13
N LEU A 239 -17.70 -13.66 -8.20
CA LEU A 239 -16.57 -14.51 -8.51
C LEU A 239 -17.02 -15.94 -8.82
N LYS A 240 -16.43 -16.52 -9.85
CA LYS A 240 -16.74 -17.88 -10.31
C LYS A 240 -15.52 -18.62 -10.82
N ALA A 241 -15.65 -19.93 -10.93
CA ALA A 241 -14.66 -20.77 -11.59
C ALA A 241 -14.41 -20.26 -13.02
N GLY A 242 -13.15 -20.12 -13.42
CA GLY A 242 -12.79 -19.55 -14.72
C GLY A 242 -12.41 -18.07 -14.69
N ASP A 243 -12.71 -17.34 -13.61
CA ASP A 243 -12.23 -15.96 -13.45
C ASP A 243 -10.71 -15.95 -13.31
N ARG A 244 -10.03 -15.12 -14.11
CA ARG A 244 -8.61 -14.89 -13.98
C ARG A 244 -8.37 -13.86 -12.89
N VAL A 245 -7.49 -14.19 -11.94
CA VAL A 245 -7.24 -13.34 -10.79
C VAL A 245 -5.76 -13.28 -10.44
N ARG A 246 -5.38 -12.18 -9.79
CA ARG A 246 -4.13 -12.06 -9.03
C ARG A 246 -4.45 -12.02 -7.54
N ALA A 247 -4.06 -13.06 -6.82
CA ALA A 247 -4.21 -13.15 -5.37
C ALA A 247 -2.94 -12.67 -4.67
N TYR A 248 -3.11 -11.82 -3.65
CA TYR A 248 -2.09 -11.41 -2.70
C TYR A 248 -2.39 -12.03 -1.34
N TYR A 249 -1.56 -12.99 -0.91
CA TYR A 249 -1.84 -13.83 0.26
C TYR A 249 -0.67 -13.93 1.23
N GLY A 250 -0.95 -14.43 2.44
CA GLY A 250 0.03 -14.52 3.52
C GLY A 250 1.15 -15.52 3.22
N PRO A 251 2.40 -15.22 3.63
CA PRO A 251 3.52 -16.16 3.48
C PRO A 251 3.45 -17.34 4.47
N ILE A 252 2.64 -17.22 5.53
CA ILE A 252 2.44 -18.27 6.53
C ILE A 252 1.28 -19.15 6.07
N MET A 253 1.55 -20.45 5.90
CA MET A 253 0.57 -21.44 5.43
C MET A 253 0.44 -22.60 6.42
N THR A 254 -0.71 -23.28 6.41
CA THR A 254 -0.90 -24.54 7.14
C THR A 254 -0.05 -25.66 6.54
N LYS A 255 0.37 -26.63 7.36
CA LYS A 255 1.08 -27.84 6.91
C LYS A 255 0.12 -28.92 6.36
N SER A 256 -1.02 -28.53 5.80
CA SER A 256 -2.04 -29.42 5.23
C SER A 256 -1.85 -29.63 3.73
N ILE A 257 -2.59 -30.56 3.16
CA ILE A 257 -2.66 -30.78 1.71
C ILE A 257 -4.14 -30.66 1.30
N PRO A 258 -4.56 -29.59 0.59
CA PRO A 258 -3.74 -28.45 0.18
C PRO A 258 -3.33 -27.54 1.36
N PRO A 259 -2.26 -26.75 1.20
CA PRO A 259 -1.93 -25.68 2.13
C PRO A 259 -2.98 -24.57 2.10
N ILE A 260 -3.19 -23.93 3.25
CA ILE A 260 -4.20 -22.90 3.47
C ILE A 260 -3.51 -21.61 3.94
N SER A 261 -3.91 -20.45 3.42
CA SER A 261 -3.36 -19.13 3.78
C SER A 261 -4.43 -18.03 3.77
N PRO A 262 -4.30 -16.94 4.57
CA PRO A 262 -5.19 -15.78 4.46
C PRO A 262 -5.01 -15.02 3.14
N LEU A 263 -6.14 -14.65 2.53
CA LEU A 263 -6.25 -13.76 1.37
C LEU A 263 -6.38 -12.30 1.82
N TYR A 264 -5.52 -11.41 1.32
CA TYR A 264 -5.58 -9.98 1.63
C TYR A 264 -6.20 -9.17 0.51
N TYR A 265 -5.77 -9.42 -0.73
CA TYR A 265 -6.31 -8.78 -1.92
C TYR A 265 -6.52 -9.81 -3.02
N LEU A 266 -7.62 -9.70 -3.74
CA LEU A 266 -7.88 -10.46 -4.94
C LEU A 266 -8.22 -9.48 -6.06
N VAL A 267 -7.36 -9.42 -7.06
CA VAL A 267 -7.58 -8.57 -8.22
C VAL A 267 -8.17 -9.42 -9.33
N LEU A 268 -9.42 -9.18 -9.69
CA LEU A 268 -10.06 -9.72 -10.88
C LEU A 268 -9.38 -9.09 -12.10
N LEU A 269 -8.64 -9.91 -12.82
CA LEU A 269 -8.00 -9.52 -14.07
C LEU A 269 -9.05 -9.69 -15.15
N ALA A 270 -9.45 -8.58 -15.78
CA ALA A 270 -10.26 -8.67 -16.98
C ALA A 270 -9.51 -9.56 -17.98
N PRO A 271 -10.16 -10.56 -18.61
CA PRO A 271 -9.56 -11.18 -19.76
C PRO A 271 -9.33 -10.06 -20.78
N ASP A 272 -8.10 -9.89 -21.26
CA ASP A 272 -7.71 -8.85 -22.24
C ASP A 272 -8.66 -8.81 -23.46
N ASN A 273 -9.43 -9.88 -23.66
CA ASN A 273 -10.32 -10.09 -24.78
C ASN A 273 -11.64 -10.80 -24.42
N GLY A 274 -12.20 -10.55 -23.23
CA GLY A 274 -13.61 -10.84 -22.87
C GLY A 274 -14.00 -12.32 -22.66
N GLN A 275 -13.15 -13.27 -23.05
CA GLN A 275 -13.46 -14.70 -22.97
C GLN A 275 -12.71 -15.36 -21.82
N GLN A 276 -13.48 -15.88 -20.88
CA GLN A 276 -12.98 -16.69 -19.77
C GLN A 276 -12.69 -18.11 -20.23
N ILE A 277 -11.79 -18.78 -19.53
CA ILE A 277 -11.42 -20.16 -19.80
C ILE A 277 -11.79 -21.02 -18.59
N ALA A 278 -12.42 -22.17 -18.83
CA ALA A 278 -12.77 -23.07 -17.75
C ALA A 278 -11.51 -23.64 -17.08
N PRO A 279 -11.49 -23.91 -15.76
CA PRO A 279 -10.29 -24.40 -15.07
C PRO A 279 -9.72 -25.71 -15.66
N ALA A 280 -10.60 -26.62 -16.09
CA ALA A 280 -10.19 -27.86 -16.74
C ALA A 280 -9.54 -27.62 -18.11
N GLU A 281 -10.04 -26.64 -18.86
CA GLU A 281 -9.48 -26.26 -20.15
C GLU A 281 -8.14 -25.54 -19.97
N ALA A 282 -8.02 -24.65 -18.97
CA ALA A 282 -6.75 -24.05 -18.59
C ALA A 282 -5.70 -25.10 -18.25
N GLN A 283 -6.07 -26.14 -17.49
CA GLN A 283 -5.16 -27.26 -17.18
C GLN A 283 -4.73 -28.02 -18.44
N GLN A 284 -5.64 -28.25 -19.40
CA GLN A 284 -5.27 -28.88 -20.67
C GLN A 284 -4.22 -28.06 -21.44
N PHE A 285 -4.37 -26.74 -21.48
CA PHE A 285 -3.36 -25.88 -22.13
C PHE A 285 -2.02 -25.89 -21.41
N ARG A 286 -1.99 -25.98 -20.07
CA ARG A 286 -0.73 -26.18 -19.32
C ARG A 286 -0.03 -27.48 -19.69
N ASP A 287 -0.78 -28.56 -19.82
CA ASP A 287 -0.23 -29.86 -20.22
C ASP A 287 0.32 -29.82 -21.64
N LEU A 288 -0.40 -29.17 -22.57
CA LEU A 288 0.07 -28.95 -23.94
C LEU A 288 1.35 -28.11 -23.98
N ALA A 289 1.38 -26.99 -23.26
CA ALA A 289 2.53 -26.09 -23.19
C ALA A 289 3.76 -26.77 -22.59
N TRP A 290 3.59 -27.53 -21.49
CA TRP A 290 4.67 -28.29 -20.88
C TRP A 290 5.36 -29.25 -21.85
N ASN A 291 4.58 -29.87 -22.74
CA ASN A 291 5.09 -30.79 -23.76
C ASN A 291 5.81 -30.07 -24.91
N GLN A 292 5.61 -28.76 -25.08
CA GLN A 292 6.36 -27.97 -26.07
C GLN A 292 7.74 -27.52 -25.55
N LEU A 293 7.92 -27.46 -24.23
CA LEU A 293 9.19 -27.05 -23.63
C LEU A 293 10.29 -28.11 -23.79
N SER A 294 11.48 -27.67 -24.19
CA SER A 294 12.69 -28.49 -24.18
C SER A 294 13.13 -28.81 -22.75
N ASP A 295 13.96 -29.84 -22.59
CA ASP A 295 14.49 -30.20 -21.27
C ASP A 295 15.39 -29.10 -20.69
N ASP A 296 16.14 -28.40 -21.55
CA ASP A 296 16.93 -27.23 -21.18
C ASP A 296 16.06 -26.09 -20.64
N GLN A 297 14.98 -25.74 -21.35
CA GLN A 297 14.04 -24.71 -20.92
C GLN A 297 13.42 -25.04 -19.54
N LYS A 298 13.11 -26.32 -19.29
CA LYS A 298 12.54 -26.77 -18.01
C LYS A 298 13.48 -26.53 -16.83
N THR A 299 14.80 -26.53 -17.03
CA THR A 299 15.77 -26.29 -15.94
C THR A 299 15.81 -24.85 -15.46
N HIS A 300 15.35 -23.91 -16.29
CA HIS A 300 15.34 -22.47 -16.00
C HIS A 300 14.02 -21.96 -15.40
N LEU A 301 13.00 -22.82 -15.28
CA LEU A 301 11.68 -22.41 -14.81
C LEU A 301 11.70 -22.07 -13.31
N THR A 302 11.16 -20.89 -12.99
CA THR A 302 10.84 -20.49 -11.61
C THR A 302 9.37 -20.71 -11.28
N THR A 303 8.52 -20.82 -12.32
CA THR A 303 7.11 -21.22 -12.19
C THR A 303 6.97 -22.73 -12.28
N ALA A 304 6.23 -23.33 -11.35
CA ALA A 304 5.90 -24.76 -11.42
C ALA A 304 5.00 -25.06 -12.63
N ARG A 305 5.06 -26.29 -13.14
CA ARG A 305 4.25 -26.76 -14.30
C ARG A 305 2.79 -26.31 -14.26
N ASN A 306 2.15 -26.48 -13.10
CA ASN A 306 0.72 -26.27 -12.91
C ASN A 306 0.38 -24.84 -12.47
N ASP A 307 1.38 -24.01 -12.19
CA ASP A 307 1.22 -22.60 -11.82
C ASP A 307 1.45 -21.66 -13.01
N ALA A 308 1.64 -22.21 -14.22
CA ALA A 308 1.77 -21.42 -15.44
C ALA A 308 0.53 -20.54 -15.65
N VAL A 309 0.78 -19.27 -15.98
CA VAL A 309 -0.29 -18.30 -16.20
C VAL A 309 -0.94 -18.60 -17.54
N VAL A 310 -2.27 -18.75 -17.54
CA VAL A 310 -3.06 -19.03 -18.73
C VAL A 310 -3.89 -17.79 -19.07
N ASP A 311 -3.80 -17.37 -20.33
CA ASP A 311 -4.42 -16.15 -20.83
C ASP A 311 -5.13 -16.36 -22.15
N VAL A 312 -6.14 -15.53 -22.42
CA VAL A 312 -6.86 -15.53 -23.70
C VAL A 312 -6.64 -14.19 -24.40
N VAL A 313 -6.02 -14.24 -25.57
CA VAL A 313 -5.60 -13.05 -26.34
C VAL A 313 -6.19 -13.05 -27.75
N SER A 314 -6.34 -11.88 -28.36
CA SER A 314 -6.70 -11.75 -29.77
C SER A 314 -5.57 -12.24 -30.67
N ALA A 315 -5.86 -13.14 -31.63
CA ALA A 315 -4.86 -13.56 -32.61
C ALA A 315 -4.30 -12.38 -33.42
N LYS A 316 -5.16 -11.38 -33.71
CA LYS A 316 -4.82 -10.18 -34.49
C LYS A 316 -3.78 -9.29 -33.81
N GLU A 317 -3.84 -9.19 -32.49
CA GLU A 317 -2.97 -8.34 -31.67
C GLU A 317 -1.85 -9.15 -30.99
N SER A 318 -1.80 -10.46 -31.27
CA SER A 318 -0.84 -11.35 -30.65
C SER A 318 0.59 -11.13 -31.17
N GLY A 319 1.55 -11.15 -30.25
CA GLY A 319 2.99 -11.12 -30.55
C GLY A 319 3.58 -12.50 -30.82
N VAL A 320 2.78 -13.43 -31.37
CA VAL A 320 3.17 -14.83 -31.58
C VAL A 320 4.05 -14.96 -32.82
N PHE A 321 5.14 -15.71 -32.65
CA PHE A 321 6.09 -16.08 -33.67
C PHE A 321 5.96 -17.58 -33.98
N PRO A 322 5.40 -17.91 -35.16
CA PRO A 322 5.40 -19.26 -35.69
C PRO A 322 6.82 -19.81 -35.86
N SER A 323 6.99 -21.10 -35.56
CA SER A 323 8.26 -21.82 -35.74
C SER A 323 8.41 -22.40 -37.14
N ASP A 324 7.32 -22.54 -37.89
CA ASP A 324 7.30 -23.09 -39.25
C ASP A 324 6.19 -22.46 -40.13
N ASP A 325 6.19 -22.82 -41.43
CA ASP A 325 5.24 -22.29 -42.41
C ASP A 325 3.80 -22.74 -42.17
N ALA A 326 3.58 -23.91 -41.56
CA ALA A 326 2.24 -24.41 -41.26
C ALA A 326 1.61 -23.58 -40.13
N GLN A 327 2.35 -23.36 -39.05
CA GLN A 327 1.97 -22.48 -37.95
C GLN A 327 1.77 -21.04 -38.43
N LYS A 328 2.61 -20.56 -39.35
CA LYS A 328 2.46 -19.23 -39.94
C LYS A 328 1.15 -19.10 -40.71
N LYS A 329 0.82 -20.07 -41.56
CA LYS A 329 -0.45 -20.08 -42.28
C LYS A 329 -1.63 -20.13 -41.30
N LYS A 330 -1.54 -20.97 -40.27
CA LYS A 330 -2.58 -21.10 -39.26
C LYS A 330 -2.82 -19.80 -38.48
N LEU A 331 -1.74 -19.13 -38.07
CA LEU A 331 -1.83 -17.84 -37.40
C LEU A 331 -2.51 -16.79 -38.28
N GLU A 332 -2.18 -16.72 -39.57
CA GLU A 332 -2.83 -15.79 -40.51
C GLU A 332 -4.32 -16.10 -40.71
N GLU A 333 -4.72 -17.37 -40.77
CA GLU A 333 -6.13 -17.78 -40.80
C GLU A 333 -6.87 -17.34 -39.53
N LEU A 334 -6.28 -17.55 -38.35
CA LEU A 334 -6.85 -17.15 -37.06
C LEU A 334 -6.96 -15.62 -36.94
N LYS A 335 -5.96 -14.87 -37.43
CA LYS A 335 -6.02 -13.40 -37.51
C LYS A 335 -7.14 -12.92 -38.43
N ALA A 336 -7.30 -13.54 -39.60
CA ALA A 336 -8.35 -13.19 -40.56
C ALA A 336 -9.75 -13.46 -40.00
N ALA A 337 -9.89 -14.53 -39.20
CA ALA A 337 -11.13 -14.88 -38.50
C ALA A 337 -11.39 -14.08 -37.21
N ASN A 338 -10.47 -13.19 -36.82
CA ASN A 338 -10.50 -12.50 -35.52
C ASN A 338 -10.64 -13.48 -34.33
N ALA A 339 -10.02 -14.65 -34.46
CA ALA A 339 -10.06 -15.72 -33.48
C ALA A 339 -9.22 -15.38 -32.24
N LYS A 340 -9.44 -16.14 -31.16
CA LYS A 340 -8.67 -16.03 -29.93
C LYS A 340 -7.59 -17.12 -29.84
N LEU A 341 -6.49 -16.78 -29.19
CA LEU A 341 -5.43 -17.70 -28.82
C LEU A 341 -5.43 -17.88 -27.30
N VAL A 342 -4.94 -19.02 -26.85
CA VAL A 342 -4.57 -19.23 -25.45
C VAL A 342 -3.06 -19.14 -25.32
N THR A 343 -2.59 -18.28 -24.43
CA THR A 343 -1.17 -18.19 -24.07
C THR A 343 -0.93 -18.87 -22.73
N VAL A 344 0.17 -19.61 -22.65
CA VAL A 344 0.63 -20.23 -21.40
C VAL A 344 2.04 -19.73 -21.12
N THR A 345 2.17 -19.02 -20.00
CA THR A 345 3.39 -18.30 -19.63
C THR A 345 4.06 -18.94 -18.42
N TYR A 346 5.35 -19.24 -18.57
CA TYR A 346 6.24 -19.66 -17.50
C TYR A 346 7.31 -18.59 -17.25
N HIS A 347 7.51 -18.23 -15.99
CA HIS A 347 8.63 -17.39 -15.59
C HIS A 347 9.90 -18.22 -15.45
N THR A 348 11.03 -17.58 -15.77
CA THR A 348 12.37 -18.15 -15.72
C THR A 348 13.33 -17.26 -14.93
N ASP A 349 14.48 -17.81 -14.57
CA ASP A 349 15.62 -17.05 -14.02
C ASP A 349 16.23 -16.05 -15.03
N GLN A 350 15.81 -16.10 -16.31
CA GLN A 350 16.30 -15.28 -17.42
C GLN A 350 15.31 -14.18 -17.85
N ASP A 351 14.16 -14.04 -17.20
CA ASP A 351 13.08 -13.14 -17.65
C ASP A 351 13.53 -11.68 -17.76
N ALA A 352 14.44 -11.23 -16.89
CA ALA A 352 14.95 -9.86 -16.93
C ALA A 352 15.69 -9.52 -18.25
N LEU A 353 16.28 -10.53 -18.89
CA LEU A 353 17.05 -10.39 -20.13
C LEU A 353 16.20 -10.74 -21.35
N LEU A 354 15.55 -11.90 -21.29
CA LEU A 354 14.90 -12.53 -22.43
C LEU A 354 13.37 -12.38 -22.39
N GLY A 355 12.79 -12.03 -21.25
CA GLY A 355 11.35 -12.18 -21.02
C GLY A 355 10.92 -13.64 -20.78
N PRO A 356 9.65 -13.84 -20.41
CA PRO A 356 9.12 -15.14 -20.02
C PRO A 356 8.94 -16.09 -21.21
N LEU A 357 8.88 -17.39 -20.93
CA LEU A 357 8.56 -18.42 -21.91
C LEU A 357 7.05 -18.48 -22.10
N THR A 358 6.56 -18.00 -23.25
CA THR A 358 5.12 -17.95 -23.54
C THR A 358 4.80 -18.74 -24.81
N ALA A 359 4.10 -19.87 -24.64
CA ALA A 359 3.59 -20.69 -25.73
C ALA A 359 2.16 -20.25 -26.10
N ALA A 360 1.81 -20.24 -27.38
CA ALA A 360 0.49 -19.86 -27.86
C ALA A 360 -0.18 -21.00 -28.62
N PHE A 361 -1.48 -21.17 -28.36
CA PHE A 361 -2.32 -22.22 -28.94
C PHE A 361 -3.60 -21.61 -29.50
N SER A 362 -4.19 -22.25 -30.50
CA SER A 362 -5.56 -21.93 -30.91
C SER A 362 -6.52 -22.28 -29.78
N LEU A 363 -7.41 -21.36 -29.40
CA LEU A 363 -8.42 -21.63 -28.38
C LEU A 363 -9.37 -22.78 -28.80
N GLU A 364 -9.81 -22.79 -30.06
CA GLU A 364 -10.78 -23.78 -30.55
C GLU A 364 -10.14 -25.17 -30.81
N THR A 365 -9.05 -25.22 -31.58
CA THR A 365 -8.46 -26.50 -32.02
C THR A 365 -7.36 -27.03 -31.10
N LYS A 366 -6.89 -26.24 -30.12
CA LYS A 366 -5.76 -26.56 -29.23
C LYS A 366 -4.43 -26.78 -29.95
N GLU A 367 -4.37 -26.43 -31.23
CA GLU A 367 -3.18 -26.53 -32.07
C GLU A 367 -2.12 -25.53 -31.60
N PHE A 368 -0.85 -25.95 -31.54
CA PHE A 368 0.26 -25.07 -31.18
C PHE A 368 0.58 -24.11 -32.32
N ILE A 369 0.59 -22.80 -32.03
CA ILE A 369 0.73 -21.73 -33.04
C ILE A 369 2.13 -21.12 -33.02
N GLY A 370 2.85 -21.22 -31.90
CA GLY A 370 4.21 -20.71 -31.78
C GLY A 370 4.49 -20.12 -30.40
N TYR A 371 5.58 -19.37 -30.31
CA TYR A 371 6.03 -18.73 -29.07
C TYR A 371 5.97 -17.21 -29.18
N TYR A 372 5.85 -16.48 -28.08
CA TYR A 372 6.15 -15.06 -28.10
C TYR A 372 7.67 -14.84 -28.23
N ILE A 373 8.06 -13.71 -28.82
CA ILE A 373 9.47 -13.30 -28.86
C ILE A 373 10.02 -13.18 -27.45
N ARG A 374 11.22 -13.74 -27.30
CA ARG A 374 12.13 -13.42 -26.20
C ARG A 374 13.20 -12.44 -26.70
N LYS A 375 13.54 -11.46 -25.87
CA LYS A 375 14.48 -10.37 -26.19
C LYS A 375 15.90 -10.84 -26.42
#